data_AF-A0A844QL94-F1
#
_entry.id   AF-A0A844QL94-F1
#
_cell.length_a   1.000
_cell.length_b   1.000
_cell.length_c   1.000
_cell.angle_alpha   90.00
_cell.angle_beta   90.00
_cell.angle_gamma   90.00
#
_symmetry.space_group_name_H-M   'P 1'
#
loop_
_entity.id
_entity.type
_entity.pdbx_description
1 polymer ?
#
loop_
_entity_poly.entity_id
_entity_poly.type
_entity_poly.pdbx_seq_one_letter_code
_entity_poly.pdbx_strand_id
1 'polypeptide(L)'
;MLKLVKLLLGWLTGGTLDRILSTVDTKISNDTTREAVKADLVAEYLRAQVSVLNGRGWWFPILFLAPAGLWFASVCVYSILWCQSCAFPQEWTIAALPSPLDEWMGAMIGSLFIGKAGAEIISRLRK
;
A
#
# COMPACT_ATOMS: atom_id res chain seq x y z
N MET A 1 23.33 -2.43 -41.36
CA MET A 1 22.12 -2.31 -40.51
C MET A 1 22.37 -1.51 -39.21
N LEU A 2 23.41 -1.83 -38.42
CA LEU A 2 23.71 -1.13 -37.15
C LEU A 2 24.08 0.37 -37.28
N LYS A 3 24.65 0.78 -38.42
CA LYS A 3 25.02 2.20 -38.69
C LYS A 3 23.81 3.10 -38.98
N LEU A 4 22.75 2.57 -39.58
CA LEU A 4 21.54 3.34 -39.92
C LEU A 4 20.71 3.67 -38.67
N VAL A 5 20.64 2.71 -37.73
CA VAL A 5 19.96 2.87 -36.44
C VAL A 5 20.69 3.91 -35.57
N LYS A 6 22.03 3.91 -35.52
CA LYS A 6 22.80 4.95 -34.80
C LYS A 6 22.66 6.34 -35.42
N LEU A 7 22.49 6.44 -36.74
CA LEU A 7 22.35 7.72 -37.44
C LEU A 7 20.93 8.29 -37.32
N LEU A 8 19.90 7.42 -37.37
CA LEU A 8 18.52 7.79 -37.10
C LEU A 8 18.29 8.12 -35.63
N LEU A 9 18.85 7.35 -34.70
CA LEU A 9 18.83 7.68 -33.26
C LEU A 9 19.60 8.97 -33.00
N GLY A 10 20.80 9.14 -33.55
CA GLY A 10 21.58 10.38 -33.38
C GLY A 10 20.90 11.62 -33.94
N TRP A 11 20.15 11.50 -35.04
CA TRP A 11 19.35 12.60 -35.59
C TRP A 11 18.09 12.89 -34.78
N LEU A 12 17.41 11.86 -34.25
CA LEU A 12 16.23 12.02 -33.41
C LEU A 12 16.57 12.52 -32.00
N THR A 13 17.67 12.05 -31.41
CA THR A 13 18.12 12.42 -30.06
C THR A 13 18.96 13.70 -30.03
N GLY A 14 19.62 14.06 -31.14
CA GLY A 14 20.70 15.05 -31.14
C GLY A 14 20.31 16.53 -31.22
N GLY A 15 19.03 16.89 -31.27
CA GLY A 15 18.69 18.32 -31.31
C GLY A 15 17.24 18.70 -31.08
N THR A 16 16.26 17.87 -31.46
CA THR A 16 14.84 18.14 -31.19
C THR A 16 14.36 17.48 -29.92
N LEU A 17 14.69 16.19 -29.71
CA LEU A 17 14.38 15.51 -28.46
C LEU A 17 15.08 16.18 -27.27
N ASP A 18 16.35 16.57 -27.41
CA ASP A 18 17.12 17.26 -26.37
C ASP A 18 16.59 18.66 -26.06
N ARG A 19 15.97 19.31 -27.05
CA ARG A 19 15.33 20.62 -26.90
C ARG A 19 13.94 20.51 -26.28
N ILE A 20 13.21 19.43 -26.57
CA ILE A 20 11.94 19.11 -25.90
C ILE A 20 12.21 18.68 -24.46
N LEU A 21 13.19 17.81 -24.22
CA LEU A 21 13.63 17.40 -22.89
C LEU A 21 14.15 18.59 -22.10
N SER A 22 15.00 19.46 -22.66
CA SER A 22 15.46 20.65 -21.94
C SER A 22 14.35 21.68 -21.74
N THR A 23 13.36 21.81 -22.63
CA THR A 23 12.19 22.69 -22.41
C THR A 23 11.28 22.11 -21.33
N VAL A 24 11.10 20.80 -21.29
CA VAL A 24 10.36 20.10 -20.23
C VAL A 24 11.10 20.21 -18.90
N ASP A 25 12.41 20.00 -18.88
CA ASP A 25 13.23 20.10 -17.66
C ASP A 25 13.40 21.56 -17.20
N THR A 26 13.39 22.54 -18.12
CA THR A 26 13.35 23.97 -17.78
C THR A 26 11.97 24.41 -17.28
N LYS A 27 10.88 23.89 -17.84
CA LYS A 27 9.52 24.11 -17.31
C LYS A 27 9.28 23.39 -15.98
N ILE A 28 10.01 22.31 -15.74
CA ILE A 28 9.98 21.52 -14.51
C ILE A 28 11.33 21.69 -13.76
N SER A 29 11.91 22.90 -13.83
CA SER A 29 13.15 23.24 -13.10
C SER A 29 12.89 23.69 -11.67
N ASN A 30 11.63 23.69 -11.27
CA ASN A 30 11.22 23.99 -9.92
C ASN A 30 10.95 22.64 -9.24
N ASP A 31 11.98 22.08 -8.61
CA ASP A 31 11.88 20.82 -7.85
C ASP A 31 10.68 20.87 -6.88
N THR A 32 10.37 22.05 -6.33
CA THR A 32 9.17 22.28 -5.51
C THR A 32 7.87 22.01 -6.26
N THR A 33 7.75 22.39 -7.53
CA THR A 33 6.56 22.10 -8.35
C THR A 33 6.47 20.61 -8.70
N ARG A 34 7.62 19.94 -8.92
CA ARG A 34 7.70 18.50 -9.16
C ARG A 34 7.22 17.72 -7.94
N GLU A 35 7.70 18.08 -6.76
CA GLU A 35 7.29 17.48 -5.49
C GLU A 35 5.82 17.82 -5.14
N ALA A 36 5.35 19.03 -5.44
CA ALA A 36 3.94 19.40 -5.27
C ALA A 36 3.02 18.54 -6.14
N VAL A 37 3.35 18.35 -7.43
CA VAL A 37 2.55 17.50 -8.35
C VAL A 37 2.55 16.03 -7.89
N LYS A 38 3.69 15.52 -7.42
CA LYS A 38 3.74 14.15 -6.83
C LYS A 38 2.86 14.04 -5.59
N ALA A 39 2.91 15.03 -4.70
CA ALA A 39 2.08 15.07 -3.50
C ALA A 39 0.58 15.12 -3.84
N ASP A 40 0.19 15.90 -4.85
CA ASP A 40 -1.20 15.98 -5.31
C ASP A 40 -1.69 14.66 -5.91
N LEU A 41 -0.89 13.99 -6.74
CA LEU A 41 -1.21 12.66 -7.28
C LEU A 41 -1.40 11.63 -6.16
N VAL A 42 -0.50 11.62 -5.16
CA VAL A 42 -0.62 10.74 -4.00
C VAL A 42 -1.88 11.06 -3.20
N ALA A 43 -2.18 12.35 -2.98
CA ALA A 43 -3.37 12.78 -2.28
C ALA A 43 -4.66 12.38 -3.01
N GLU A 44 -4.70 12.48 -4.34
CA GLU A 44 -5.86 12.08 -5.15
C GLU A 44 -6.04 10.56 -5.17
N TYR A 45 -4.96 9.79 -5.30
CA TYR A 45 -4.98 8.33 -5.19
C TYR A 45 -5.54 7.87 -3.83
N LEU A 46 -5.10 8.50 -2.73
CA LEU A 46 -5.59 8.19 -1.39
C LEU A 46 -7.06 8.59 -1.21
N ARG A 47 -7.49 9.74 -1.75
CA ARG A 47 -8.91 10.14 -1.76
C ARG A 47 -9.77 9.12 -2.51
N ALA A 48 -9.30 8.63 -3.66
CA ALA A 48 -9.99 7.59 -4.42
C ALA A 48 -10.13 6.29 -3.62
N GLN A 49 -9.05 5.82 -2.97
CA GLN A 49 -9.12 4.65 -2.09
C GLN A 49 -10.12 4.83 -0.94
N VAL A 50 -10.09 5.99 -0.27
CA VAL A 50 -11.04 6.29 0.81
C VAL A 50 -12.48 6.29 0.31
N SER A 51 -12.74 6.79 -0.90
CA SER A 51 -14.08 6.77 -1.50
C SER A 51 -14.58 5.35 -1.79
N VAL A 52 -13.67 4.43 -2.14
CA VAL A 52 -13.99 3.01 -2.35
C VAL A 52 -14.28 2.32 -1.01
N LEU A 53 -13.46 2.56 0.02
CA LEU A 53 -13.69 2.01 1.36
C LEU A 53 -14.97 2.54 2.03
N ASN A 54 -15.27 3.82 1.88
CA ASN A 54 -16.47 4.45 2.45
C ASN A 54 -17.72 4.35 1.54
N GLY A 55 -17.60 3.70 0.39
CA GLY A 55 -18.69 3.52 -0.55
C GLY A 55 -19.72 2.47 -0.08
N ARG A 56 -20.59 2.05 -1.01
CA ARG A 56 -21.61 1.01 -0.77
C ARG A 56 -21.02 -0.32 -0.26
N GLY A 57 -19.73 -0.57 -0.52
CA GLY A 57 -19.00 -1.77 -0.13
C GLY A 57 -18.31 -1.71 1.23
N TRP A 58 -18.60 -0.71 2.09
CA TRP A 58 -17.92 -0.55 3.40
C TRP A 58 -17.99 -1.79 4.31
N TRP A 59 -19.00 -2.63 4.15
CA TRP A 59 -19.20 -3.85 4.92
C TRP A 59 -18.40 -5.04 4.38
N PHE A 60 -17.96 -5.00 3.12
CA PHE A 60 -17.26 -6.12 2.48
C PHE A 60 -15.94 -6.48 3.18
N PRO A 61 -15.09 -5.53 3.61
CA PRO A 61 -13.90 -5.84 4.41
C PRO A 61 -14.21 -6.59 5.72
N ILE A 62 -15.39 -6.38 6.31
CA ILE A 62 -15.78 -7.04 7.58
C ILE A 62 -15.87 -8.56 7.39
N LEU A 63 -16.25 -9.05 6.20
CA LEU A 63 -16.31 -10.48 5.89
C LEU A 63 -14.96 -11.18 6.08
N PHE A 64 -13.86 -10.46 5.90
CA PHE A 64 -12.50 -10.98 6.05
C PHE A 64 -11.91 -10.63 7.41
N LEU A 65 -12.13 -9.41 7.90
CA LEU A 65 -11.60 -8.96 9.20
C LEU A 65 -12.25 -9.68 10.38
N ALA A 66 -13.55 -9.96 10.33
CA ALA A 66 -14.25 -10.55 11.48
C ALA A 66 -13.80 -12.00 11.76
N PRO A 67 -13.72 -12.92 10.78
CA PRO A 67 -13.16 -14.24 11.01
C PRO A 67 -11.69 -14.21 11.44
N ALA A 68 -10.87 -13.34 10.83
CA ALA A 68 -9.47 -13.18 11.21
C ALA A 68 -9.32 -12.69 12.66
N GLY A 69 -10.14 -11.70 13.06
CA GLY A 69 -10.17 -11.18 14.43
C GLY A 69 -10.65 -12.22 15.44
N LEU A 70 -11.67 -13.00 15.10
CA LEU A 70 -12.17 -14.10 15.94
C LEU A 70 -11.11 -15.19 16.13
N TRP A 71 -10.46 -15.62 15.04
CA TRP A 71 -9.37 -16.60 15.12
C TRP A 71 -8.22 -16.07 15.97
N PHE A 72 -7.75 -14.85 15.73
CA PHE A 72 -6.66 -14.25 16.49
C PHE A 72 -7.01 -14.11 17.99
N ALA A 73 -8.21 -13.61 18.31
CA ALA A 73 -8.67 -13.52 19.69
C ALA A 73 -8.73 -14.90 20.36
N SER A 74 -9.20 -15.92 19.64
CA SER A 74 -9.24 -17.29 20.17
C SER A 74 -7.84 -17.82 20.51
N VAL A 75 -6.84 -17.55 19.65
CA VAL A 75 -5.44 -17.89 19.91
C VAL A 75 -4.92 -17.19 21.16
N CYS A 76 -5.16 -15.88 21.30
CA CYS A 76 -4.74 -15.14 22.49
C CYS A 76 -5.36 -15.68 23.78
N VAL A 77 -6.66 -15.98 23.78
CA VAL A 77 -7.33 -16.53 24.96
C VAL A 77 -6.81 -17.94 25.26
N TYR A 78 -6.61 -18.77 24.25
CA TYR A 78 -6.00 -20.10 24.40
C TYR A 78 -4.60 -20.01 25.01
N SER A 79 -3.75 -19.09 24.53
CA SER A 79 -2.40 -18.90 25.05
C SER A 79 -2.35 -18.45 26.51
N ILE A 80 -3.40 -17.83 27.04
CA ILE A 80 -3.46 -17.37 28.44
C ILE A 80 -4.06 -18.44 29.35
N LEU A 81 -5.10 -19.14 28.90
CA LEU A 81 -5.90 -20.02 29.77
C LEU A 81 -5.67 -21.50 29.52
N TRP A 82 -5.49 -21.91 28.27
CA TRP A 82 -5.57 -23.30 27.82
C TRP A 82 -4.27 -23.89 27.27
N CYS A 83 -3.17 -23.13 27.27
CA CYS A 83 -1.86 -23.65 26.89
C CYS A 83 -1.40 -24.81 27.79
N GLN A 84 -0.44 -25.62 27.31
CA GLN A 84 0.04 -26.83 27.98
C GLN A 84 0.55 -26.58 29.42
N SER A 85 0.99 -25.35 29.71
CA SER A 85 1.48 -24.91 31.02
C SER A 85 0.59 -23.82 31.67
N CYS A 86 -0.65 -23.65 31.19
CA CYS A 86 -1.59 -22.65 31.68
C CYS A 86 -2.55 -23.21 32.74
N ALA A 87 -3.43 -22.35 33.26
CA ALA A 87 -4.39 -22.69 34.33
C ALA A 87 -5.29 -23.89 34.00
N PHE A 88 -5.62 -24.11 32.72
CA PHE A 88 -6.48 -25.21 32.27
C PHE A 88 -5.87 -25.92 31.05
N PRO A 89 -4.86 -26.78 31.21
CA PRO A 89 -4.17 -27.38 30.07
C PRO A 89 -5.10 -28.24 29.22
N GLN A 90 -5.02 -28.10 27.89
CA GLN A 90 -5.77 -28.88 26.91
C GLN A 90 -4.82 -29.63 25.98
N GLU A 91 -5.24 -30.82 25.55
CA GLU A 91 -4.50 -31.64 24.57
C GLU A 91 -4.70 -31.17 23.12
N TRP A 92 -5.75 -30.37 22.86
CA TRP A 92 -6.04 -29.79 21.56
C TRP A 92 -5.49 -28.38 21.48
N THR A 93 -5.02 -27.96 20.31
CA THR A 93 -4.57 -26.60 20.05
C THR A 93 -5.44 -25.94 18.98
N ILE A 94 -5.43 -24.61 18.96
CA ILE A 94 -6.04 -23.87 17.85
C ILE A 94 -5.10 -24.00 16.65
N ALA A 95 -5.65 -24.49 15.53
CA ALA A 95 -4.88 -24.71 14.31
C ALA A 95 -4.26 -23.40 13.82
N ALA A 96 -2.97 -23.46 13.51
CA ALA A 96 -2.27 -22.40 12.82
C ALA A 96 -2.91 -22.17 11.44
N LEU A 97 -2.95 -20.92 11.00
CA LEU A 97 -3.39 -20.58 9.66
C LEU A 97 -2.36 -21.13 8.66
N PRO A 98 -2.76 -21.98 7.68
CA PRO A 98 -1.81 -22.59 6.77
C PRO A 98 -1.25 -21.54 5.80
N SER A 99 0.03 -21.66 5.45
CA SER A 99 0.62 -20.81 4.40
C SER A 99 -0.09 -21.03 3.06
N PRO A 100 -0.39 -19.96 2.28
CA PRO A 100 0.03 -18.56 2.49
C PRO A 100 -0.99 -17.70 3.26
N LEU A 101 -2.06 -18.29 3.81
CA LEU A 101 -3.18 -17.53 4.38
C LEU A 101 -2.76 -16.66 5.58
N ASP A 102 -1.77 -17.10 6.34
CA ASP A 102 -1.10 -16.34 7.40
C ASP A 102 -0.42 -15.07 6.86
N GLU A 103 0.30 -15.16 5.75
CA GLU A 103 0.94 -14.03 5.07
C GLU A 103 -0.10 -13.03 4.56
N TRP A 104 -1.16 -13.51 3.92
CA TRP A 104 -2.27 -12.67 3.45
C TRP A 104 -2.97 -11.94 4.60
N MET A 105 -3.21 -12.62 5.72
CA MET A 105 -3.80 -12.01 6.91
C MET A 105 -2.90 -10.91 7.48
N GLY A 106 -1.58 -11.13 7.54
CA GLY A 106 -0.60 -10.11 7.93
C GLY A 106 -0.61 -8.91 6.99
N ALA A 107 -0.65 -9.14 5.68
CA ALA A 107 -0.73 -8.08 4.67
C ALA A 107 -2.03 -7.27 4.76
N MET A 108 -3.17 -7.93 4.99
CA MET A 108 -4.46 -7.27 5.19
C MET A 108 -4.43 -6.34 6.40
N ILE A 109 -3.96 -6.83 7.55
CA ILE A 109 -3.84 -6.03 8.77
C ILE A 109 -2.85 -4.86 8.57
N GLY A 110 -1.68 -5.13 7.99
CA GLY A 110 -0.69 -4.10 7.68
C GLY A 110 -1.22 -2.99 6.78
N SER A 111 -1.98 -3.34 5.75
CA SER A 111 -2.59 -2.38 4.82
C SER A 111 -3.56 -1.41 5.52
N LEU A 112 -4.31 -1.88 6.53
CA LEU A 112 -5.24 -1.04 7.30
C LEU A 112 -4.51 0.01 8.14
N PHE A 113 -3.42 -0.40 8.79
CA PHE A 113 -2.62 0.52 9.61
C PHE A 113 -1.86 1.52 8.75
N ILE A 114 -1.33 1.10 7.59
CA ILE A 114 -0.68 2.02 6.63
C ILE A 114 -1.68 3.04 6.10
N GLY A 115 -2.88 2.59 5.70
CA GLY A 115 -3.93 3.49 5.20
C GLY A 115 -4.37 4.53 6.23
N LYS A 116 -4.59 4.11 7.48
CA LYS A 116 -5.00 5.00 8.57
C LYS A 116 -3.89 5.94 9.01
N ALA A 117 -2.65 5.45 9.15
CA ALA A 117 -1.50 6.28 9.49
C ALA A 117 -1.24 7.32 8.39
N GLY A 118 -1.33 6.94 7.12
CA GLY A 118 -1.20 7.85 5.99
C GLY A 118 -2.28 8.94 5.99
N ALA A 119 -3.54 8.57 6.24
CA ALA A 119 -4.64 9.52 6.35
C ALA A 119 -4.43 10.53 7.49
N GLU A 120 -4.01 10.08 8.67
CA GLU A 120 -3.74 10.94 9.83
C GLU A 120 -2.58 11.92 9.55
N ILE A 121 -1.46 11.43 8.99
CA ILE A 121 -0.31 12.27 8.62
C ILE A 121 -0.73 13.36 7.63
N ILE A 122 -1.48 12.99 6.59
CA ILE A 122 -1.98 13.96 5.59
C ILE A 122 -2.94 14.98 6.21
N SER A 123 -3.79 14.56 7.15
CA SER A 123 -4.72 15.47 7.83
C SER A 123 -3.99 16.54 8.66
N ARG A 124 -2.82 16.19 9.24
CA ARG A 124 -1.98 17.11 10.00
C ARG A 124 -1.19 18.06 9.12
N LEU A 125 -0.72 17.60 7.96
CA LEU A 125 -0.01 18.43 6.99
C LEU A 125 -0.91 19.42 6.24
N ARG A 126 -2.24 19.21 6.26
CA ARG A 126 -3.23 20.11 5.64
C ARG A 126 -3.69 21.23 6.58
N LYS A 127 -3.34 21.20 7.87
CA LYS A 127 -3.54 22.32 8.80
C LYS A 127 -2.36 23.28 8.70
#